data_AF-A0AA50SFE3-F1
#
_entry.id   AF-A0AA50SFE3-F1
#
_cell.length_a   1.000
_cell.length_b   1.000
_cell.length_c   1.000
_cell.angle_alpha   90.00
_cell.angle_beta   90.00
_cell.angle_gamma   90.00
#
_symmetry.space_group_name_H-M   'P 1'
#
loop_
_entity.id
_entity.type
_entity.pdbx_description
1 polymer ?
#
loop_
_entity_poly.entity_id
_entity_poly.type
_entity_poly.pdbx_seq_one_letter_code
_entity_poly.pdbx_strand_id
1 'polypeptide(L)'
;MAQSKLNDMAGKFAKGGPPGLGIGLKVAAVLGAAAYGVSQSVYTVEGGHRAIMFNRIGGIQNDVMTEGMHFRIPWFQYPIIYDIRSRPRKISSPTGSKDLQMVNISLRVLSRPDAGSLPTMYRQLGIDYDEKVLPSI
;
A
#
# COMPACT_ATOMS: atom_id res chain seq x y z
N MET A 1 -53.47 -10.26 13.79
CA MET A 1 -53.44 -8.88 14.33
C MET A 1 -52.03 -8.29 14.53
N ALA A 2 -50.93 -9.03 14.31
CA ALA A 2 -49.55 -8.51 14.47
C ALA A 2 -48.94 -7.93 13.17
N GLN A 3 -49.33 -8.43 11.99
CA GLN A 3 -48.80 -7.94 10.71
C GLN A 3 -49.25 -6.52 10.33
N SER A 4 -50.44 -6.07 10.78
CA SER A 4 -50.91 -4.72 10.52
C SER A 4 -50.11 -3.65 11.28
N LYS A 5 -49.69 -3.94 12.53
CA LYS A 5 -48.86 -3.01 13.32
C LYS A 5 -47.44 -2.83 12.78
N LEU A 6 -46.88 -3.87 12.15
CA LEU A 6 -45.57 -3.78 11.47
C LEU A 6 -45.68 -2.97 10.16
N ASN A 7 -46.75 -3.17 9.38
CA ASN A 7 -47.00 -2.36 8.19
C ASN A 7 -47.36 -0.90 8.53
N ASP A 8 -48.02 -0.63 9.65
CA ASP A 8 -48.30 0.74 10.12
C ASP A 8 -47.04 1.44 10.67
N MET A 9 -46.10 0.72 11.28
CA MET A 9 -44.80 1.28 11.65
C MET A 9 -43.91 1.53 10.42
N ALA A 10 -43.90 0.62 9.46
CA ALA A 10 -43.21 0.82 8.17
C ALA A 10 -43.82 2.00 7.38
N GLY A 11 -45.15 2.15 7.40
CA GLY A 11 -45.87 3.25 6.79
C GLY A 11 -45.61 4.61 7.45
N LYS A 12 -45.39 4.64 8.77
CA LYS A 12 -45.01 5.87 9.51
C LYS A 12 -43.55 6.29 9.30
N PHE A 13 -42.66 5.37 8.96
CA PHE A 13 -41.31 5.70 8.47
C PHE A 13 -41.29 6.09 6.99
N ALA A 14 -42.19 5.53 6.17
CA ALA A 14 -42.30 5.85 4.75
C ALA A 14 -43.04 7.17 4.47
N LYS A 15 -43.96 7.59 5.37
CA LYS A 15 -44.80 8.77 5.18
C LYS A 15 -44.47 9.83 6.24
N GLY A 16 -43.36 10.53 5.99
CA GLY A 16 -43.06 11.83 6.60
C GLY A 16 -42.42 11.77 7.99
N GLY A 17 -41.12 11.44 8.04
CA GLY A 17 -40.27 11.96 9.11
C GLY A 17 -40.29 13.50 9.12
N PRO A 18 -39.97 14.17 10.24
CA PRO A 18 -40.09 15.63 10.38
C PRO A 18 -39.40 16.34 9.20
N PRO A 19 -39.90 17.51 8.75
CA PRO A 19 -39.51 18.15 7.48
C PRO A 19 -38.02 18.53 7.30
N GLY A 20 -37.15 18.16 8.26
CA GLY A 20 -35.70 18.25 8.16
C GLY A 20 -34.95 16.91 8.23
N LEU A 21 -35.61 15.77 8.47
CA LEU A 21 -34.95 14.47 8.66
C LEU A 21 -34.24 13.99 7.38
N GLY A 22 -34.87 14.16 6.21
CA GLY A 22 -34.28 13.79 4.92
C GLY A 22 -33.09 14.68 4.52
N ILE A 23 -33.10 15.96 4.93
CA ILE A 23 -31.99 16.89 4.72
C ILE A 23 -30.86 16.58 5.70
N GLY A 24 -31.17 16.35 6.99
CA GLY A 24 -30.21 15.96 8.02
C GLY A 24 -29.49 14.66 7.69
N LEU A 25 -30.21 13.65 7.18
CA LEU A 25 -29.60 12.39 6.75
C LEU A 25 -28.66 12.56 5.55
N LYS A 26 -29.03 13.40 4.57
CA LYS A 26 -28.17 13.70 3.41
C LYS A 26 -26.90 14.45 3.82
N VAL A 27 -27.04 15.46 4.69
CA VAL A 27 -25.89 16.22 5.23
C VAL A 27 -24.99 15.31 6.05
N ALA A 28 -25.55 14.47 6.92
CA ALA A 28 -24.78 13.49 7.69
C ALA A 28 -24.06 12.48 6.80
N ALA A 29 -24.71 12.00 5.72
CA ALA A 29 -24.08 11.09 4.77
C ALA A 29 -22.92 11.74 4.00
N VAL A 30 -23.08 13.00 3.56
CA VAL A 30 -22.01 13.74 2.87
C VAL A 30 -20.84 14.04 3.81
N LEU A 31 -21.12 14.46 5.05
CA LEU A 31 -20.08 14.70 6.05
C LEU A 31 -19.35 13.40 6.43
N GLY A 32 -20.08 12.29 6.58
CA GLY A 32 -19.50 10.97 6.84
C GLY A 32 -18.60 10.51 5.68
N ALA A 33 -19.06 10.67 4.44
CA ALA A 33 -18.27 10.34 3.26
C ALA A 33 -17.03 11.22 3.12
N ALA A 34 -17.14 12.52 3.40
CA ALA A 34 -16.01 13.45 3.35
C ALA A 34 -14.98 13.14 4.44
N ALA A 35 -15.41 12.90 5.68
CA ALA A 35 -14.53 12.52 6.79
C ALA A 35 -13.81 11.19 6.49
N TYR A 36 -14.53 10.20 5.94
CA TYR A 36 -13.95 8.95 5.50
C TYR A 36 -12.92 9.15 4.37
N GLY A 37 -13.24 10.01 3.40
CA GLY A 37 -12.34 10.38 2.31
C GLY A 37 -11.04 11.00 2.82
N VAL A 38 -11.11 11.96 3.74
CA VAL A 38 -9.92 12.57 4.35
C VAL A 38 -9.10 11.55 5.14
N SER A 39 -9.76 10.71 5.95
CA SER A 39 -9.08 9.67 6.72
C SER A 39 -8.33 8.68 5.83
N GLN A 40 -8.91 8.29 4.69
CA GLN A 40 -8.26 7.40 3.74
C GLN A 40 -7.17 8.09 2.92
N SER A 41 -7.18 9.42 2.83
CA SER A 41 -6.22 10.18 2.04
C SER A 41 -4.88 10.34 2.75
N VAL A 42 -4.80 10.12 4.06
CA VAL A 42 -3.55 10.24 4.81
C VAL A 42 -2.84 8.90 4.87
N TYR A 43 -1.53 8.89 4.64
CA TYR A 43 -0.67 7.74 4.92
C TYR A 43 0.65 8.20 5.51
N THR A 44 1.29 7.35 6.29
CA THR A 44 2.57 7.64 6.94
C THR A 44 3.65 6.70 6.45
N VAL A 45 4.82 7.23 6.16
CA VAL A 45 6.02 6.48 5.80
C VAL A 45 6.92 6.45 7.02
N GLU A 46 7.22 5.24 7.49
CA GLU A 46 8.09 5.04 8.65
C GLU A 46 9.54 5.41 8.37
N GLY A 47 10.28 5.74 9.42
CA GLY A 47 11.70 6.07 9.32
C GLY A 47 12.51 4.92 8.72
N GLY A 48 13.42 5.22 7.80
CA GLY A 48 14.18 4.20 7.07
C GLY A 48 13.40 3.44 6.00
N HIS A 49 12.20 3.92 5.65
CA HIS A 49 11.49 3.53 4.43
C HIS A 49 11.39 4.73 3.48
N ARG A 50 11.09 4.44 2.21
CA ARG A 50 10.77 5.43 1.18
C ARG A 50 9.54 4.96 0.43
N ALA A 51 8.68 5.88 0.04
CA ALA A 51 7.50 5.52 -0.74
C ALA A 51 7.61 6.05 -2.17
N ILE A 52 7.20 5.24 -3.13
CA ILE A 52 6.91 5.67 -4.49
C ILE A 52 5.41 5.72 -4.67
N MET A 53 4.92 6.69 -5.46
CA MET A 53 3.49 6.81 -5.73
C MET A 53 3.13 6.16 -7.07
N PHE A 54 2.22 5.20 -7.03
CA PHE A 54 1.59 4.65 -8.23
C PHE A 54 0.24 5.32 -8.48
N ASN A 55 0.10 5.95 -9.65
CA ASN A 55 -1.16 6.49 -10.14
C ASN A 55 -1.81 5.50 -11.10
N ARG A 56 -3.11 5.25 -10.94
CA ARG A 56 -3.90 4.39 -11.84
C ARG A 56 -3.84 4.83 -13.30
N ILE A 57 -3.82 6.15 -13.55
CA ILE A 57 -3.90 6.73 -14.90
C ILE A 57 -2.51 6.97 -15.50
N GLY A 58 -1.55 7.42 -14.68
CA GLY A 58 -0.22 7.86 -15.12
C GLY A 58 0.94 6.91 -14.79
N GLY A 59 0.65 5.77 -14.16
CA GLY A 59 1.67 4.82 -13.73
C GLY A 59 2.52 5.33 -12.56
N ILE A 60 3.79 4.95 -12.54
CA ILE A 60 4.72 5.20 -11.42
C ILE A 60 5.28 6.62 -11.56
N GLN A 61 5.15 7.41 -10.49
CA GLN A 61 5.75 8.73 -10.42
C GLN A 61 7.26 8.64 -10.18
N ASN A 62 8.04 9.56 -10.77
CA ASN A 62 9.49 9.60 -10.58
C ASN A 62 9.91 10.23 -9.23
N ASP A 63 8.96 10.82 -8.50
CA ASP A 63 9.24 11.44 -7.22
C ASP A 63 9.20 10.41 -6.09
N VAL A 64 10.16 10.51 -5.16
CA VAL A 64 10.33 9.59 -4.04
C VAL A 64 9.99 10.31 -2.75
N MET A 65 8.92 9.86 -2.12
CA MET A 65 8.45 10.42 -0.86
C MET A 65 9.37 9.97 0.27
N THR A 66 9.82 10.96 1.06
CA THR A 66 10.63 10.74 2.24
C THR A 66 9.80 10.15 3.38
N GLU A 67 10.44 9.79 4.49
CA GLU A 67 9.75 9.51 5.75
C GLU A 67 8.85 10.69 6.16
N GLY A 68 7.73 10.39 6.84
CA GLY A 68 6.75 11.38 7.28
C GLY A 68 5.32 11.10 6.82
N MET A 69 4.42 12.05 7.09
CA MET A 69 3.01 11.98 6.73
C MET A 69 2.78 12.60 5.36
N HIS A 70 2.14 11.85 4.48
CA HIS A 70 1.86 12.25 3.11
C HIS A 70 0.38 12.07 2.78
N PHE A 71 -0.06 12.77 1.74
CA PHE A 71 -1.42 12.68 1.23
C PHE A 71 -1.44 11.90 -0.08
N ARG A 72 -2.44 11.03 -0.22
CA ARG A 72 -2.77 10.31 -1.44
C ARG A 72 -4.23 10.57 -1.78
N ILE A 73 -4.55 10.59 -3.06
CA ILE A 73 -5.94 10.57 -3.53
C ILE A 73 -6.43 9.12 -3.47
N PRO A 74 -7.43 8.79 -2.62
CA PRO A 74 -7.97 7.44 -2.54
C PRO A 74 -8.48 6.96 -3.92
N TRP A 75 -8.41 5.65 -4.17
CA TRP A 75 -8.72 4.97 -5.45
C TRP A 75 -7.78 5.23 -6.64
N PHE A 76 -7.21 6.42 -6.76
CA PHE A 76 -6.33 6.78 -7.88
C PHE A 76 -4.84 6.58 -7.56
N GLN A 77 -4.45 6.81 -6.31
CA GLN A 77 -3.06 6.77 -5.87
C GLN A 77 -2.82 5.68 -4.83
N TYR A 78 -1.77 4.91 -5.07
CA TYR A 78 -1.34 3.81 -4.21
C TYR A 78 0.13 4.03 -3.83
N PRO A 79 0.44 4.29 -2.55
CA PRO A 79 1.82 4.35 -2.09
C PRO A 79 2.40 2.94 -2.02
N ILE A 80 3.56 2.73 -2.64
CA ILE A 80 4.35 1.51 -2.52
C ILE A 80 5.55 1.85 -1.63
N ILE A 81 5.59 1.23 -0.46
CA ILE A 81 6.61 1.50 0.55
C ILE A 81 7.76 0.50 0.37
N TYR A 82 8.96 1.03 0.26
CA TYR A 82 10.21 0.30 0.16
C TYR A 82 11.03 0.46 1.44
N ASP A 83 11.59 -0.65 1.91
CA ASP A 83 12.62 -0.63 2.93
C ASP A 83 13.98 -0.29 2.29
N ILE A 84 14.59 0.81 2.74
CA ILE A 84 15.91 1.26 2.25
C ILE A 84 17.07 0.83 3.16
N ARG A 85 16.80 -0.02 4.15
CA ARG A 85 17.81 -0.53 5.08
C ARG A 85 18.59 -1.67 4.45
N SER A 86 19.84 -1.82 4.89
CA SER A 86 20.69 -2.94 4.48
C SER A 86 20.21 -4.23 5.12
N ARG A 87 19.82 -5.21 4.29
CA ARG A 87 19.39 -6.54 4.73
C ARG A 87 20.44 -7.59 4.38
N PRO A 88 20.80 -8.49 5.31
CA PRO A 88 21.69 -9.60 5.01
C PRO A 88 20.96 -10.72 4.27
N ARG A 89 21.54 -11.21 3.17
CA ARG A 89 21.13 -12.42 2.46
C ARG A 89 22.28 -13.43 2.50
N LYS A 90 21.99 -14.66 2.93
CA LYS A 90 22.94 -15.77 2.85
C LYS A 90 22.65 -16.60 1.61
N ILE A 91 23.64 -16.78 0.75
CA ILE A 91 23.56 -17.59 -0.47
C ILE A 91 24.55 -18.74 -0.27
N SER A 92 24.08 -19.97 -0.41
CA SER A 92 24.92 -21.17 -0.29
C SER A 92 24.85 -21.97 -1.58
N SER A 93 26.00 -22.28 -2.17
CA SER A 93 26.09 -23.07 -3.39
C SER A 93 27.13 -24.19 -3.26
N PRO A 94 26.78 -25.44 -3.61
CA PRO A 94 27.75 -26.51 -3.72
C PRO A 94 28.60 -26.29 -4.99
N THR A 95 29.90 -26.07 -4.80
CA THR A 95 30.86 -25.82 -5.89
C THR A 95 31.91 -26.92 -5.93
N GLY A 96 32.35 -27.30 -7.14
CA GLY A 96 33.46 -28.23 -7.32
C GLY A 96 34.80 -27.53 -7.08
N SER A 97 35.63 -28.10 -6.21
CA SER A 97 37.02 -27.66 -6.02
C SER A 97 37.94 -28.14 -7.15
N LYS A 98 39.17 -27.61 -7.20
CA LYS A 98 40.20 -28.03 -8.16
C LYS A 98 40.52 -29.53 -8.07
N ASP A 99 40.36 -30.12 -6.90
CA ASP A 99 40.59 -31.54 -6.63
C ASP A 99 39.34 -32.41 -6.84
N LEU A 100 38.35 -31.87 -7.56
CA LEU A 100 37.06 -32.53 -7.85
C LEU A 100 36.21 -32.89 -6.62
N GLN A 101 36.53 -32.34 -5.45
CA GLN A 101 35.71 -32.49 -4.26
C GLN A 101 34.60 -31.43 -4.24
N MET A 102 33.39 -31.83 -3.90
CA MET A 102 32.26 -30.92 -3.72
C MET A 102 32.36 -30.21 -2.38
N VAL A 103 32.42 -28.87 -2.39
CA VAL A 103 32.46 -28.03 -1.19
C VAL A 103 31.26 -27.08 -1.16
N ASN A 104 30.70 -26.85 0.02
CA ASN A 104 29.59 -25.91 0.18
C ASN A 104 30.14 -24.53 0.56
N ILE A 105 30.05 -23.56 -0.34
CA ILE A 105 30.45 -22.19 -0.09
C ILE A 105 29.22 -21.39 0.32
N SER A 106 29.31 -20.69 1.45
CA SER A 106 28.26 -19.79 1.94
C SER A 106 28.75 -18.35 1.96
N LEU A 107 28.08 -17.47 1.23
CA LEU A 107 28.35 -16.04 1.18
C LEU A 107 27.22 -15.28 1.89
N ARG A 108 27.57 -14.25 2.66
CA ARG A 108 26.59 -13.29 3.21
C ARG A 108 26.78 -11.96 2.52
N VAL A 109 25.77 -11.57 1.74
CA VAL A 109 25.75 -10.29 1.01
C VAL A 109 24.83 -9.34 1.77
N LEU A 110 25.31 -8.12 2.04
CA LEU A 110 24.49 -7.02 2.54
C LEU A 110 24.10 -6.15 1.34
N SER A 111 22.81 -6.07 1.03
CA SER A 111 22.29 -5.22 -0.04
C SER A 111 21.26 -4.24 0.51
N ARG A 112 21.14 -3.08 -0.14
CA ARG A 112 20.06 -2.11 0.07
C ARG A 112 19.69 -1.49 -1.28
N PRO A 113 18.42 -1.13 -1.49
CA PRO A 113 18.03 -0.38 -2.67
C PRO A 113 18.52 1.07 -2.55
N ASP A 114 18.81 1.69 -3.69
CA ASP A 114 19.12 3.12 -3.72
C ASP A 114 17.83 3.95 -3.67
N ALA A 115 17.77 4.91 -2.74
CA ALA A 115 16.59 5.70 -2.47
C ALA A 115 16.21 6.62 -3.63
N GLY A 116 17.19 7.13 -4.40
CA GLY A 116 16.93 8.05 -5.51
C GLY A 116 16.38 7.37 -6.77
N SER A 117 16.65 6.08 -6.93
CA SER A 117 16.32 5.32 -8.14
C SER A 117 15.20 4.28 -7.96
N LEU A 118 14.47 4.34 -6.84
CA LEU A 118 13.33 3.45 -6.55
C LEU A 118 12.26 3.39 -7.66
N PRO A 119 11.88 4.49 -8.34
CA PRO A 119 10.89 4.44 -9.43
C PRO A 119 11.37 3.61 -10.62
N THR A 120 12.68 3.66 -10.92
CA THR A 120 13.29 2.87 -12.00
C THR A 120 13.43 1.42 -11.57
N MET A 121 13.84 1.19 -10.32
CA MET A 121 13.96 -0.14 -9.73
C MET A 121 12.62 -0.89 -9.73
N TYR A 122 11.53 -0.26 -9.29
CA TYR A 122 10.21 -0.89 -9.29
C TYR A 122 9.75 -1.23 -10.72
N ARG A 123 10.03 -0.38 -11.71
CA ARG A 123 9.67 -0.65 -13.12
C ARG A 123 10.40 -1.88 -13.69
N GLN A 124 11.67 -2.06 -13.36
CA GLN A 124 12.50 -3.12 -13.94
C GLN A 124 12.44 -4.43 -13.15
N LEU A 125 12.51 -4.32 -11.82
CA LEU A 125 12.67 -5.47 -10.92
C LEU A 125 11.41 -5.72 -10.08
N GLY A 126 10.61 -4.70 -9.81
CA GLY A 126 9.44 -4.78 -8.94
C GLY A 126 9.81 -4.77 -7.46
N ILE A 127 8.88 -5.25 -6.62
CA ILE A 127 9.08 -5.33 -5.16
C ILE A 127 10.10 -6.42 -4.81
N ASP A 128 10.09 -7.53 -5.55
CA ASP A 128 10.96 -8.69 -5.32
C ASP A 128 12.34 -8.54 -5.99
N TYR A 129 12.93 -7.35 -5.90
CA TYR A 129 14.21 -7.05 -6.55
C TYR A 129 15.36 -7.89 -5.99
N ASP A 130 15.32 -8.19 -4.68
CA ASP A 130 16.33 -9.00 -4.01
C ASP A 130 16.40 -10.41 -4.62
N GLU A 131 15.25 -11.02 -4.92
CA GLU A 131 15.20 -12.38 -5.45
C GLU A 131 15.62 -12.48 -6.91
N LYS A 132 15.46 -11.40 -7.67
CA LYS A 132 15.83 -11.37 -9.10
C LYS A 132 17.31 -11.10 -9.32
N VAL A 133 17.92 -10.25 -8.49
CA VAL A 133 19.31 -9.83 -8.69
C VAL A 133 20.31 -10.73 -7.98
N LEU A 134 19.98 -11.19 -6.77
CA LEU A 134 20.92 -11.95 -5.93
C LEU A 134 21.31 -13.35 -6.44
N PRO A 135 20.48 -14.12 -7.19
CA PRO A 135 20.93 -15.41 -7.74
C PRO A 135 21.87 -15.27 -8.94
N SER A 136 21.99 -14.07 -9.52
CA SER A 136 22.87 -13.80 -10.67
C SER A 136 24.28 -13.35 -10.28
N ILE A 137 24.60 -13.34 -8.98
CA ILE A 137 25.91 -13.02 -8.40
C ILE A 137 26.57 -14.31 -7.93
#